data_AF-A0A935JSV8-F1
#
_entry.id   AF-A0A935JSV8-F1
#
_cell.length_a   1.000
_cell.length_b   1.000
_cell.length_c   1.000
_cell.angle_alpha   90.00
_cell.angle_beta   90.00
_cell.angle_gamma   90.00
#
_symmetry.space_group_name_H-M   'P 1'
#
loop_
_entity.id
_entity.type
_entity.pdbx_description
1 polymer ?
#
loop_
_entity_poly.entity_id
_entity_poly.type
_entity_poly.pdbx_seq_one_letter_code
_entity_poly.pdbx_strand_id
1 'polypeptide(L)'
;MIKVRSILVLALLGISQSVISANSHCTHQEIIVFNCSIGKKVVSICASQNFSAQTTYLQYRFGPINSPELIFPSKKIMSHSKITGNILTFSGGGGAYLRFTRDHYRYVIYTAIGRGWGEKAGVTVEKMASGKLT
;
A
#
# COMPACT_ATOMS: atom_id res chain seq x y z
N MET A 1 42.66 41.20 35.77
CA MET A 1 42.63 39.73 35.95
C MET A 1 41.21 39.42 36.41
N ILE A 2 40.28 38.84 35.66
CA ILE A 2 40.27 37.56 34.92
C ILE A 2 39.36 37.72 33.67
N LYS A 3 39.78 37.15 32.53
CA LYS A 3 39.12 37.15 31.21
C LYS A 3 37.86 36.28 31.21
N VAL A 4 36.70 36.83 30.89
CA VAL A 4 35.53 36.04 30.48
C VAL A 4 35.60 35.85 28.97
N ARG A 5 36.30 34.79 28.56
CA ARG A 5 36.30 34.25 27.19
C ARG A 5 35.19 33.21 27.07
N SER A 6 34.68 33.11 25.85
CA SER A 6 33.94 31.97 25.29
C SER A 6 32.42 32.03 25.36
N ILE A 7 31.89 32.50 24.23
CA ILE A 7 30.63 32.13 23.57
C ILE A 7 30.29 30.65 23.87
N LEU A 8 29.15 30.41 24.52
CA LEU A 8 28.54 29.08 24.60
C LEU A 8 27.23 29.09 23.80
N VAL A 9 27.34 29.11 22.48
CA VAL A 9 26.26 28.71 21.57
C VAL A 9 26.39 27.21 21.42
N LEU A 10 25.69 26.43 22.26
CA LEU A 10 25.66 24.97 22.10
C LEU A 10 24.54 24.60 21.13
N ALA A 11 24.99 24.26 19.93
CA ALA A 11 24.30 23.80 18.75
C ALA A 11 23.00 23.01 18.97
N LEU A 12 21.95 23.44 18.25
CA LEU A 12 20.89 22.60 17.73
C LEU A 12 21.49 21.40 16.98
N LEU A 13 21.66 20.27 17.66
CA LEU A 13 21.80 18.98 16.98
C LEU A 13 20.40 18.59 16.50
N GLY A 14 20.01 19.21 15.38
CA GLY A 14 18.86 18.79 14.59
C GLY A 14 19.04 17.32 14.24
N ILE A 15 18.28 16.46 14.91
CA ILE A 15 18.18 15.06 14.58
C ILE A 15 17.49 15.03 13.22
N SER A 16 18.27 14.99 12.13
CA SER A 16 17.74 14.75 10.79
C SER A 16 17.17 13.34 10.79
N GLN A 17 15.91 13.21 11.17
CA GLN A 17 15.15 11.99 10.94
C GLN A 17 14.99 11.87 9.43
N SER A 18 15.90 11.12 8.81
CA SER A 18 15.72 10.66 7.45
C SER A 18 14.48 9.77 7.48
N VAL A 19 13.32 10.34 7.20
CA VAL A 19 12.13 9.55 6.92
C VAL A 19 12.45 8.82 5.62
N ILE A 20 12.84 7.54 5.74
CA ILE A 20 12.91 6.65 4.60
C ILE A 20 11.47 6.51 4.13
N SER A 21 11.06 7.41 3.25
CA SER A 21 9.76 7.33 2.61
C SER A 21 9.78 6.06 1.78
N ALA A 22 8.97 5.07 2.18
CA ALA A 22 8.77 3.90 1.36
C ALA A 22 8.31 4.38 -0.02
N ASN A 23 9.04 3.99 -1.08
CA ASN A 23 8.72 4.35 -2.46
C ASN A 23 7.34 3.76 -2.80
N SER A 24 6.31 4.55 -2.54
CA SER A 24 4.90 4.15 -2.51
C SER A 24 4.03 5.31 -2.96
N HIS A 25 2.85 4.99 -3.48
CA HIS A 25 1.87 6.00 -3.86
C HIS A 25 1.08 6.55 -2.67
N CYS A 26 1.30 6.09 -1.45
CA CYS A 26 0.51 6.51 -0.29
C CYS A 26 1.00 7.85 0.26
N THR A 27 0.08 8.71 0.68
CA THR A 27 0.44 9.98 1.31
C THR A 27 0.85 9.78 2.76
N HIS A 28 1.44 10.80 3.39
CA HIS A 28 1.81 10.76 4.81
C HIS A 28 0.61 10.60 5.76
N GLN A 29 -0.61 10.86 5.29
CA GLN A 29 -1.88 10.68 6.03
C GLN A 29 -2.55 9.33 5.73
N GLU A 30 -1.87 8.44 5.01
CA GLU A 30 -2.37 7.12 4.62
C GLU A 30 -1.52 6.01 5.23
N ILE A 31 -2.14 4.86 5.44
CA ILE A 31 -1.47 3.62 5.84
C ILE A 31 -1.14 2.84 4.58
N ILE A 32 0.11 2.39 4.47
CA ILE A 32 0.56 1.46 3.42
C ILE A 32 0.10 0.05 3.81
N VAL A 33 -0.92 -0.47 3.13
CA VAL A 33 -1.41 -1.84 3.33
C VAL A 33 -0.60 -2.84 2.50
N PHE A 34 -0.15 -2.42 1.32
CA PHE A 34 0.68 -3.22 0.42
C PHE A 34 1.53 -2.27 -0.43
N ASN A 35 2.77 -2.64 -0.71
CA ASN A 35 3.65 -1.89 -1.61
C ASN A 35 4.61 -2.85 -2.31
N CYS A 36 4.71 -2.76 -3.64
CA CYS A 36 5.63 -3.57 -4.42
C CYS A 36 6.12 -2.81 -5.67
N SER A 37 7.40 -2.97 -6.01
CA SER A 37 7.95 -2.47 -7.27
C SER A 37 7.79 -3.51 -8.37
N ILE A 38 7.25 -3.10 -9.51
CA ILE A 38 7.04 -3.93 -10.71
C ILE A 38 7.76 -3.23 -11.87
N GLY A 39 8.99 -3.64 -12.14
CA GLY A 39 9.87 -2.94 -13.09
C GLY A 39 10.10 -1.49 -12.67
N LYS A 40 9.75 -0.54 -13.55
CA LYS A 40 9.84 0.92 -13.27
C LYS A 40 8.62 1.50 -12.55
N LYS A 41 7.60 0.68 -12.28
CA LYS A 41 6.33 1.11 -11.68
C LYS A 41 6.24 0.61 -10.24
N VAL A 42 5.40 1.27 -9.47
CA VAL A 42 5.05 0.88 -8.11
C VAL A 42 3.57 0.58 -8.07
N VAL A 43 3.20 -0.49 -7.38
CA VAL A 43 1.84 -0.72 -6.92
C VAL A 43 1.77 -0.47 -5.43
N SER A 44 0.75 0.26 -4.99
CA SER A 44 0.48 0.47 -3.57
C SER A 44 -1.00 0.33 -3.27
N ILE A 45 -1.31 -0.23 -2.11
CA ILE A 45 -2.63 -0.16 -1.49
C ILE A 45 -2.55 0.83 -0.33
N CYS A 46 -3.33 1.90 -0.42
CA CYS A 46 -3.34 2.99 0.55
C CYS A 46 -4.70 3.05 1.26
N ALA A 47 -4.69 3.07 2.59
CA ALA A 47 -5.89 3.18 3.41
C ALA A 47 -5.88 4.49 4.22
N SER A 48 -7.06 4.98 4.61
CA SER A 48 -7.15 6.07 5.60
C SER A 48 -6.55 5.65 6.96
N GLN A 49 -5.92 6.59 7.66
CA GLN A 49 -5.39 6.37 9.01
C GLN A 49 -6.48 6.01 10.05
N ASN A 50 -7.66 6.60 9.91
CA ASN A 50 -8.76 6.38 10.85
C ASN A 50 -9.57 5.14 10.42
N PHE A 51 -9.18 3.98 10.93
CA PHE A 51 -9.97 2.74 10.87
C PHE A 51 -11.17 2.82 11.82
N SER A 52 -12.14 3.70 11.54
CA SER A 52 -13.47 3.64 12.16
C SER A 52 -14.46 3.01 11.18
N ALA A 53 -15.52 2.39 11.70
CA ALA A 53 -16.53 1.66 10.93
C ALA A 53 -17.23 2.47 9.81
N GLN A 54 -17.00 3.78 9.72
CA GLN A 54 -17.68 4.68 8.80
C GLN A 54 -16.74 5.39 7.79
N THR A 55 -15.40 5.32 7.97
CA THR A 55 -14.45 6.16 7.19
C THR A 55 -13.21 5.44 6.66
N THR A 56 -13.28 4.13 6.43
CA THR A 56 -12.19 3.37 5.80
C THR A 56 -12.31 3.37 4.28
N TYR A 57 -11.60 4.26 3.60
CA TYR A 57 -11.34 4.09 2.17
C TYR A 57 -10.08 3.25 1.98
N LEU A 58 -10.02 2.55 0.86
CA LEU A 58 -8.85 1.81 0.40
C LEU A 58 -8.72 2.09 -1.09
N GLN A 59 -7.50 2.41 -1.54
CA GLN A 59 -7.21 2.68 -2.94
C GLN A 59 -6.02 1.86 -3.41
N TYR A 60 -6.22 1.18 -4.52
CA TYR A 60 -5.17 0.64 -5.36
C TYR A 60 -4.61 1.76 -6.24
N ARG A 61 -3.29 1.92 -6.26
CA ARG A 61 -2.57 2.88 -7.10
C ARG A 61 -1.44 2.16 -7.82
N PHE A 62 -1.32 2.37 -9.13
CA PHE A 62 -0.27 1.77 -9.96
C PHE A 62 0.27 2.76 -10.98
N GLY A 63 1.60 2.78 -11.13
CA GLY A 63 2.31 3.64 -12.09
C GLY A 63 3.70 4.03 -11.59
N PRO A 64 4.45 4.85 -12.35
CA PRO A 64 5.65 5.51 -11.87
C PRO A 64 5.37 6.29 -10.59
N ILE A 65 6.34 6.33 -9.66
CA ILE A 65 6.19 7.13 -8.43
C ILE A 65 5.81 8.58 -8.76
N ASN A 66 4.92 9.17 -7.96
CA ASN A 66 4.36 10.53 -8.17
C ASN A 66 3.50 10.71 -9.44
N SER A 67 3.34 9.68 -10.27
CA SER A 67 2.52 9.72 -11.48
C SER A 67 1.73 8.41 -11.67
N PRO A 68 0.77 8.09 -10.78
CA PRO A 68 -0.05 6.89 -10.92
C PRO A 68 -0.88 6.95 -12.21
N GLU A 69 -0.79 5.89 -13.01
CA GLU A 69 -1.53 5.71 -14.26
C GLU A 69 -2.91 5.08 -14.00
N LEU A 70 -3.05 4.35 -12.88
CA LEU A 70 -4.27 3.69 -12.47
C LEU A 70 -4.52 3.93 -10.98
N ILE A 71 -5.68 4.51 -10.65
CA ILE A 71 -6.18 4.67 -9.30
C ILE A 71 -7.57 4.03 -9.22
N PHE A 72 -7.77 3.14 -8.25
CA PHE A 72 -9.05 2.48 -8.04
C PHE A 72 -9.40 2.31 -6.55
N PRO A 73 -10.62 2.66 -6.11
CA PRO A 73 -11.58 3.49 -6.84
C PRO A 73 -11.01 4.89 -7.09
N SER A 74 -11.43 5.59 -8.15
CA SER A 74 -10.91 6.94 -8.46
C SER A 74 -11.24 7.97 -7.39
N LYS A 75 -12.40 7.82 -6.74
CA LYS A 75 -12.83 8.62 -5.58
C LYS A 75 -12.49 7.89 -4.27
N LYS A 76 -12.13 8.63 -3.22
CA LYS A 76 -11.94 8.11 -1.87
C LYS A 76 -13.30 7.82 -1.21
N ILE A 77 -13.94 6.73 -1.62
CA ILE A 77 -15.24 6.25 -1.12
C ILE A 77 -15.07 5.04 -0.19
N MET A 78 -16.11 4.68 0.56
CA MET A 78 -16.08 3.52 1.46
C MET A 78 -15.64 2.23 0.74
N SER A 79 -14.56 1.63 1.25
CA SER A 79 -13.79 0.53 0.64
C SER A 79 -14.62 -0.72 0.36
N HIS A 80 -15.46 -1.13 1.32
CA HIS A 80 -16.18 -2.41 1.30
C HIS A 80 -17.14 -2.59 0.10
N SER A 81 -17.53 -1.50 -0.56
CA SER A 81 -18.40 -1.56 -1.73
C SER A 81 -17.67 -1.85 -3.06
N LYS A 82 -16.33 -1.73 -3.10
CA LYS A 82 -15.54 -1.82 -4.34
C LYS A 82 -14.32 -2.72 -4.25
N ILE A 83 -13.71 -2.84 -3.09
CA ILE A 83 -12.57 -3.73 -2.85
C ILE A 83 -12.97 -4.73 -1.77
N THR A 84 -12.84 -6.01 -2.10
CA THR A 84 -13.13 -7.14 -1.20
C THR A 84 -11.84 -7.84 -0.85
N GLY A 85 -11.76 -8.49 0.30
CA GLY A 85 -10.57 -9.26 0.67
C GLY A 85 -10.87 -10.27 1.74
N ASN A 86 -9.96 -11.23 1.91
CA ASN A 86 -10.05 -12.21 2.98
C ASN A 86 -8.66 -12.75 3.33
N ILE A 87 -8.58 -13.40 4.48
CA ILE A 87 -7.43 -14.20 4.91
C ILE A 87 -7.61 -15.62 4.39
N LEU A 88 -6.51 -16.23 3.97
CA LEU A 88 -6.42 -17.60 3.51
C LEU A 88 -5.62 -18.40 4.53
N THR A 89 -6.16 -19.53 4.97
CA THR A 89 -5.50 -20.45 5.88
C THR A 89 -5.29 -21.79 5.19
N PHE A 90 -4.07 -22.31 5.23
CA PHE A 90 -3.70 -23.57 4.59
C PHE A 90 -2.87 -24.42 5.55
N SER A 91 -2.88 -25.75 5.38
CA SER A 91 -1.97 -26.62 6.14
C SER A 91 -0.52 -26.29 5.78
N GLY A 92 0.23 -25.74 6.73
CA GLY A 92 1.62 -25.34 6.54
C GLY A 92 1.82 -23.94 5.98
N GLY A 93 0.82 -23.07 6.01
CA GLY A 93 0.94 -21.69 5.54
C GLY A 93 -0.31 -20.83 5.69
N GLY A 94 -0.31 -19.67 5.06
CA GLY A 94 -1.43 -18.75 5.04
C GLY A 94 -1.20 -17.60 4.07
N GLY A 95 -2.17 -16.71 3.95
CA GLY A 95 -2.06 -15.53 3.12
C GLY A 95 -3.22 -14.58 3.29
N ALA A 96 -3.20 -13.50 2.54
CA ALA A 96 -4.30 -12.55 2.45
C ALA A 96 -4.41 -12.09 1.01
N TYR A 97 -5.62 -11.73 0.60
CA TYR A 97 -5.82 -11.08 -0.69
C TYR A 97 -6.80 -9.91 -0.61
N LEU A 98 -6.60 -8.95 -1.50
CA LEU A 98 -7.56 -7.93 -1.89
C LEU A 98 -7.91 -8.13 -3.36
N ARG A 99 -9.17 -7.90 -3.70
CA ARG A 99 -9.72 -8.11 -5.04
C ARG A 99 -10.71 -7.02 -5.40
N PHE A 100 -10.60 -6.53 -6.61
CA PHE A 100 -11.62 -5.72 -7.25
C PHE A 100 -11.72 -6.02 -8.74
N THR A 101 -12.81 -5.55 -9.34
CA THR A 101 -13.03 -5.62 -10.78
C THR A 101 -13.06 -4.20 -11.33
N ARG A 102 -12.36 -4.00 -12.45
CA ARG A 102 -12.45 -2.79 -13.26
C ARG A 102 -12.58 -3.21 -14.72
N ASP A 103 -13.63 -2.74 -15.37
CA ASP A 103 -13.99 -3.12 -16.73
C ASP A 103 -14.09 -4.65 -16.87
N HIS A 104 -13.39 -5.25 -17.83
CA HIS A 104 -13.35 -6.70 -18.05
C HIS A 104 -12.20 -7.40 -17.30
N TYR A 105 -11.58 -6.73 -16.32
CA TYR A 105 -10.42 -7.26 -15.62
C TYR A 105 -10.65 -7.38 -14.11
N ARG A 106 -10.19 -8.49 -13.56
CA ARG A 106 -10.10 -8.73 -12.12
C ARG A 106 -8.68 -8.51 -11.68
N TYR A 107 -8.51 -7.69 -10.65
CA TYR A 107 -7.23 -7.42 -10.01
C TYR A 107 -7.21 -8.17 -8.68
N VAL A 108 -6.18 -8.96 -8.45
CA VAL A 108 -5.95 -9.69 -7.20
C VAL A 108 -4.59 -9.31 -6.67
N ILE A 109 -4.56 -8.67 -5.50
CA ILE A 109 -3.36 -8.32 -4.77
C ILE A 109 -3.24 -9.32 -3.63
N TYR A 110 -2.10 -9.96 -3.48
CA TYR A 110 -1.95 -11.03 -2.50
C TYR A 110 -0.61 -10.99 -1.79
N THR A 111 -0.62 -11.52 -0.56
CA THR A 111 0.54 -12.02 0.16
C THR A 111 0.23 -13.43 0.60
N ALA A 112 1.22 -14.32 0.55
CA ALA A 112 1.08 -15.70 0.97
C ALA A 112 2.44 -16.24 1.43
N ILE A 113 2.42 -17.18 2.37
CA ILE A 113 3.59 -17.93 2.80
C ILE A 113 3.20 -19.39 2.95
N GLY A 114 4.10 -20.30 2.56
CA GLY A 114 3.87 -21.71 2.79
C GLY A 114 5.13 -22.56 2.82
N ARG A 115 5.01 -23.68 3.52
CA ARG A 115 6.06 -24.69 3.66
C ARG A 115 6.44 -25.21 2.26
N GLY A 116 7.72 -25.11 1.91
CA GLY A 116 8.28 -25.58 0.64
C GLY A 116 8.35 -24.55 -0.49
N TRP A 117 7.71 -23.38 -0.36
CA TRP A 117 7.76 -22.33 -1.39
C TRP A 117 7.98 -20.90 -0.87
N GLY A 118 8.03 -20.70 0.45
CA GLY A 118 8.44 -19.45 1.08
C GLY A 118 7.38 -18.35 0.97
N GLU A 119 7.81 -17.09 1.05
CA GLU A 119 6.92 -15.94 0.88
C GLU A 119 6.67 -15.62 -0.60
N LYS A 120 5.44 -15.24 -0.90
CA LYS A 120 4.98 -14.76 -2.19
C LYS A 120 4.12 -13.54 -1.98
N ALA A 121 4.35 -12.51 -2.79
CA ALA A 121 3.54 -11.32 -2.81
C ALA A 121 3.45 -10.83 -4.24
N GLY A 122 2.29 -10.31 -4.64
CA GLY A 122 2.15 -9.86 -6.01
C GLY A 122 0.76 -9.36 -6.36
N VAL A 123 0.63 -9.05 -7.65
CA VAL A 123 -0.62 -8.63 -8.27
C VAL A 123 -0.84 -9.47 -9.52
N THR A 124 -2.04 -10.05 -9.62
CA THR A 124 -2.51 -10.72 -10.83
C THR A 124 -3.63 -9.88 -11.45
N VAL A 125 -3.59 -9.74 -12.78
CA VAL A 125 -4.64 -9.08 -13.56
C VAL A 125 -5.20 -10.08 -14.56
N GLU A 126 -6.47 -10.44 -14.38
CA GLU A 126 -7.11 -11.52 -15.11
C GLU A 126 -8.23 -10.96 -15.99
N LYS A 127 -8.26 -11.31 -17.27
CA LYS A 127 -9.42 -11.02 -18.11
C LYS A 127 -10.57 -11.91 -17.65
N MET A 128 -11.67 -11.30 -17.25
CA MET A 128 -12.89 -12.04 -16.94
C MET A 128 -13.52 -12.49 -18.25
N ALA A 129 -13.86 -13.78 -18.34
CA ALA A 129 -14.60 -14.30 -19.49
C ALA A 129 -15.90 -13.49 -19.67
N SER A 130 -16.17 -13.05 -20.91
CA SER A 130 -17.46 -12.50 -21.30
C SER A 130 -18.46 -13.66 -21.38
N GLY A 131 -18.92 -14.13 -20.23
CA GLY A 131 -19.80 -15.29 -20.09
C GLY A 131 -20.88 -15.02 -19.05
N LYS A 132 -22.10 -14.85 -19.56
CA LYS A 132 -23.39 -14.74 -18.88
C LYS A 132 -23.41 -15.48 -17.54
N LEU A 133 -23.52 -14.74 -16.42
CA LEU A 133 -24.05 -15.32 -15.19
C LEU A 133 -25.56 -15.44 -15.41
N THR A 134 -25.99 -16.59 -15.91
CA THR A 134 -27.36 -17.08 -15.74
C THR A 134 -27.61 -17.41 -14.29
#